data_AF-A0A6G3XWW4-F1
#
_entry.id   AF-A0A6G3XWW4-F1
#
_cell.length_a   1.000
_cell.length_b   1.000
_cell.length_c   1.000
_cell.angle_alpha   90.00
_cell.angle_beta   90.00
_cell.angle_gamma   90.00
#
_symmetry.space_group_name_H-M   'P 1'
#
loop_
_entity.id
_entity.type
_entity.pdbx_description
1 polymer ?
#
loop_
_entity_poly.entity_id
_entity_poly.type
_entity_poly.pdbx_seq_one_letter_code
_entity_poly.pdbx_strand_id
1 'polypeptide(L)'
;QIKVWFRFVPREGWLPYDTEGLWATRLGPDTARVDNVPFLQDGVAEGETVRFRTDDEGVHWAVGRVADSGNCTVRVLPLPD
;
A
#
# COMPACT_ATOMS: atom_id res chain seq x y z
N GLN A 1 1.71 13.18 -8.18
CA GLN A 1 1.59 12.21 -7.06
C GLN A 1 0.12 11.88 -6.88
N ILE A 2 -0.21 10.60 -6.68
CA ILE A 2 -1.57 10.11 -6.39
C ILE A 2 -1.57 9.36 -5.06
N LYS A 3 -2.76 9.21 -4.46
CA LYS A 3 -2.97 8.30 -3.33
C LYS A 3 -3.48 6.97 -3.87
N VAL A 4 -2.88 5.85 -3.45
CA VAL A 4 -3.38 4.50 -3.71
C VAL A 4 -3.75 3.86 -2.37
N TRP A 5 -4.99 3.41 -2.27
CA TRP A 5 -5.55 2.80 -1.06
C TRP A 5 -5.49 1.28 -1.12
N PHE A 6 -5.07 0.69 -0.02
CA PHE A 6 -4.98 -0.75 0.18
C PHE A 6 -6.03 -1.16 1.22
N ARG A 7 -6.71 -2.27 0.97
CA ARG A 7 -7.57 -2.91 1.97
C ARG A 7 -6.75 -3.95 2.71
N PHE A 8 -6.86 -3.93 4.03
CA PHE A 8 -6.26 -4.97 4.83
C PHE A 8 -7.04 -6.27 4.70
N VAL A 9 -6.32 -7.37 4.89
CA VAL A 9 -6.97 -8.65 5.15
C VAL A 9 -7.48 -8.63 6.59
N PRO A 10 -8.78 -8.85 6.84
CA PRO A 10 -9.33 -8.87 8.20
C PRO A 10 -8.57 -9.85 9.09
N ARG A 11 -8.27 -9.42 10.32
CA ARG A 11 -7.53 -10.20 11.33
C ARG A 11 -8.20 -10.00 12.69
N GLU A 12 -8.48 -11.09 13.39
CA GLU A 12 -9.01 -11.04 14.75
C GLU A 12 -8.00 -10.32 15.68
N GLY A 13 -8.50 -9.41 16.52
CA GLY A 13 -7.67 -8.65 17.45
C GLY A 13 -6.75 -7.59 16.80
N TRP A 14 -7.00 -7.23 15.54
CA TRP A 14 -6.20 -6.23 14.83
C TRP A 14 -6.62 -4.79 15.13
N LEU A 15 -5.81 -3.83 14.66
CA LEU A 15 -6.08 -2.39 14.79
C LEU A 15 -7.44 -2.03 14.16
N PRO A 16 -8.12 -0.95 14.63
CA PRO A 16 -9.48 -0.58 14.21
C PRO A 16 -9.54 0.03 12.80
N TYR A 17 -8.51 -0.17 11.97
CA TYR A 17 -8.41 0.39 10.63
C TYR A 17 -8.46 -0.75 9.62
N ASP A 18 -9.20 -0.55 8.53
CA ASP A 18 -9.36 -1.54 7.47
C ASP A 18 -8.59 -1.18 6.19
N THR A 19 -7.99 0.01 6.15
CA THR A 19 -7.31 0.53 4.96
C THR A 19 -6.08 1.36 5.28
N GLU A 20 -5.15 1.41 4.33
CA GLU A 20 -4.02 2.34 4.34
C GLU A 20 -3.88 3.03 2.98
N GLY A 21 -3.61 4.33 2.99
CA GLY A 21 -3.34 5.10 1.77
C GLY A 21 -1.86 5.44 1.63
N LEU A 22 -1.21 4.90 0.60
CA LEU A 22 0.18 5.21 0.25
C LEU A 22 0.24 6.26 -0.86
N TRP A 23 1.26 7.12 -0.82
CA TRP A 23 1.59 8.01 -1.92
C TRP A 23 2.30 7.22 -3.02
N ALA A 24 1.98 7.56 -4.28
CA ALA A 24 2.53 6.86 -5.43
C ALA A 24 2.64 7.78 -6.67
N THR A 25 3.69 7.55 -7.45
CA THR A 25 3.86 8.14 -8.78
C THR A 25 3.06 7.32 -9.78
N ARG A 26 2.05 7.91 -10.41
CA ARG A 26 1.30 7.28 -11.50
C ARG A 26 2.24 7.00 -12.68
N LEU A 27 2.27 5.75 -13.15
CA LEU A 27 3.06 5.30 -14.31
C LEU A 27 2.18 5.09 -15.55
N GLY A 28 0.89 4.83 -15.36
CA GLY A 28 -0.05 4.58 -16.45
C GLY A 28 -1.51 4.78 -16.06
N PRO A 29 -2.45 4.26 -16.88
CA PRO A 29 -3.87 4.34 -16.61
C PRO A 29 -4.26 3.65 -15.29
N ASP A 30 -3.64 2.51 -15.00
CA ASP A 30 -3.96 1.59 -13.90
C ASP A 30 -2.74 1.20 -13.06
N THR A 31 -1.56 1.79 -13.27
CA THR A 31 -0.33 1.44 -12.55
C THR A 31 0.33 2.65 -11.90
N ALA A 32 0.94 2.42 -10.73
CA ALA A 32 1.68 3.44 -10.00
C ALA A 32 2.83 2.80 -9.19
N ARG A 33 3.91 3.56 -9.02
CA ARG A 33 5.04 3.19 -8.14
C ARG A 33 4.83 3.80 -6.76
N VAL A 34 4.88 2.99 -5.72
CA VAL A 34 4.78 3.42 -4.32
C VAL A 34 5.99 4.27 -3.95
N ASP A 35 5.76 5.44 -3.35
CA ASP A 35 6.82 6.41 -3.01
C ASP A 35 7.01 6.61 -1.50
N ASN A 36 6.33 5.83 -0.64
CA ASN A 36 6.62 5.80 0.79
C ASN A 36 6.49 4.40 1.39
N VAL A 37 7.20 4.18 2.50
CA VAL A 37 7.13 2.94 3.28
C VAL A 37 5.73 2.74 3.85
N PRO A 38 5.13 1.53 3.72
CA PRO A 38 3.87 1.21 4.39
C PRO A 38 4.02 1.09 5.91
N PHE A 39 3.00 1.53 6.65
CA PHE A 39 2.91 1.35 8.10
C PHE A 39 2.36 -0.03 8.45
N LEU A 40 1.25 -0.43 7.81
CA LEU A 40 0.48 -1.61 8.20
C LEU A 40 0.23 -2.59 7.06
N GLN A 41 0.19 -2.10 5.82
CA GLN A 41 -0.02 -2.91 4.63
C GLN A 41 1.10 -3.93 4.45
N ASP A 42 0.72 -5.21 4.39
CA ASP A 42 1.64 -6.30 4.10
C ASP A 42 1.80 -6.52 2.59
N GLY A 43 2.93 -7.14 2.20
CA GLY A 43 3.18 -7.58 0.83
C GLY A 43 3.52 -6.48 -0.17
N VAL A 44 3.78 -5.25 0.31
CA VAL A 44 4.22 -4.11 -0.50
C VAL A 44 5.36 -3.41 0.25
N ALA A 45 6.30 -2.85 -0.50
CA ALA A 45 7.37 -2.00 -0.02
C ALA A 45 7.40 -0.68 -0.82
N GLU A 46 8.19 0.28 -0.35
CA GLU A 46 8.49 1.47 -1.15
C GLU A 46 9.16 1.06 -2.48
N GLY A 47 8.86 1.78 -3.55
CA GLY A 47 9.40 1.54 -4.89
C GLY A 47 8.66 0.46 -5.67
N GLU A 48 7.75 -0.29 -5.03
CA GLU A 48 6.97 -1.32 -5.71
C GLU A 48 6.04 -0.72 -6.76
N THR A 49 5.89 -1.41 -7.90
CA THR A 49 4.85 -1.04 -8.86
C THR A 49 3.59 -1.85 -8.59
N VAL A 50 2.49 -1.13 -8.35
CA VAL A 50 1.17 -1.71 -8.08
C VAL A 50 0.20 -1.38 -9.19
N ARG A 51 -0.75 -2.29 -9.43
CA ARG A 51 -1.97 -1.99 -10.20
C ARG A 51 -3.05 -1.46 -9.26
N PHE A 52 -3.84 -0.51 -9.73
CA PHE A 52 -5.02 -0.02 -9.03
C PHE A 52 -6.24 0.06 -9.95
N ARG A 53 -7.43 0.08 -9.35
CA ARG A 53 -8.70 0.42 -10.00
C ARG A 53 -9.23 1.72 -9.39
N THR A 54 -9.67 2.65 -10.22
CA THR A 54 -10.38 3.85 -9.74
C THR A 54 -11.86 3.51 -9.59
N ASP A 55 -12.47 3.83 -8.45
CA ASP A 55 -13.92 3.72 -8.26
C ASP A 55 -14.66 4.98 -8.76
N ASP A 56 -15.99 4.99 -8.57
CA ASP A 56 -16.86 6.05 -9.08
C ASP A 56 -16.64 7.39 -8.33
N GLU A 57 -16.05 7.33 -7.15
CA GLU A 57 -15.64 8.46 -6.32
C GLU A 57 -14.23 8.99 -6.66
N GLY A 58 -13.53 8.36 -7.61
CA GLY A 58 -12.19 8.75 -8.02
C GLY A 58 -11.07 8.20 -7.13
N VAL A 59 -11.37 7.30 -6.19
CA VAL A 59 -10.40 6.68 -5.29
C VAL A 59 -9.68 5.53 -5.99
N HIS A 60 -8.35 5.56 -5.95
CA HIS A 60 -7.52 4.51 -6.52
C HIS A 60 -7.30 3.38 -5.51
N TRP A 61 -7.86 2.21 -5.77
CA TRP A 61 -7.71 1.02 -4.93
C TRP A 61 -6.72 0.04 -5.52
N ALA A 62 -5.68 -0.31 -4.76
CA ALA A 62 -4.74 -1.34 -5.15
C ALA A 62 -5.44 -2.68 -5.40
N VAL A 63 -5.04 -3.37 -6.46
CA VAL A 63 -5.52 -4.72 -6.81
C VAL A 63 -4.39 -5.75 -6.81
N GLY A 64 -3.14 -5.32 -6.64
CA GLY A 64 -1.99 -6.20 -6.51
C GLY A 64 -0.68 -5.54 -6.98
N ARG A 65 0.44 -6.16 -6.62
CA ARG A 65 1.76 -5.82 -7.15
C ARG A 65 1.93 -6.37 -8.57
N VAL A 66 2.62 -5.63 -9.42
CA VAL A 66 2.91 -6.03 -10.80
C VAL A 66 4.40 -6.05 -11.14
N ALA A 67 5.26 -5.38 -10.36
CA ALA A 67 6.71 -5.52 -10.46
C ALA A 67 7.37 -5.26 -9.10
N ASP A 68 8.36 -6.10 -8.77
CA ASP A 68 9.15 -6.02 -7.54
C ASP A 68 10.17 -4.88 -7.59
N SER A 69 10.33 -4.18 -6.46
CA SER A 69 11.39 -3.17 -6.29
C SER A 69 12.71 -3.74 -5.75
N GLY A 70 12.67 -4.97 -5.20
CA GLY A 70 13.78 -5.55 -4.44
C GLY A 70 13.91 -5.00 -3.01
N ASN A 71 13.05 -4.06 -2.60
CA ASN A 71 13.04 -3.52 -1.25
C ASN A 71 12.30 -4.45 -0.28
N CYS A 72 12.54 -4.23 1.01
CA CYS A 72 11.85 -4.89 2.11
C CYS A 72 11.33 -3.85 3.09
N THR A 73 10.10 -4.04 3.57
CA THR A 73 9.54 -3.23 4.67
C THR A 73 9.57 -4.05 5.95
N VAL A 74 10.25 -3.52 6.97
CA VAL A 74 10.32 -4.11 8.31
C VAL A 74 9.66 -3.17 9.31
N ARG A 75 8.66 -3.68 10.04
CA ARG A 75 8.04 -2.96 11.15
C ARG A 75 8.68 -3.38 12.47
N VAL A 76 9.24 -2.41 13.18
CA VAL A 76 9.83 -2.62 14.51
C VAL A 76 8.88 -2.05 15.56
N LEU A 77 8.49 -2.90 16.53
CA LEU A 77 7.70 -2.50 17.69
C LEU A 77 8.60 -2.64 18.93
N PRO A 78 9.17 -1.54 19.45
CA PRO A 78 10.00 -1.61 20.65
C PRO A 78 9.14 -1.98 21.88
N LEU A 79 9.68 -2.83 22.74
CA LEU A 79 9.12 -3.09 24.05
C LEU A 79 9.82 -2.17 25.07
N PRO A 80 9.09 -1.56 26.01
CA PRO A 80 9.71 -0.87 27.12
C PRO A 80 10.47 -1.87 28.02
N ASP A 81 11.50 -1.38 28.72
CA ASP A 81 12.19 -2.12 29.79
C ASP A 81 11.28 -2.35 31.01
#